data_AF-A0A7Y2DPU4-F1
#
_entry.id   AF-A0A7Y2DPU4-F1
#
_cell.length_a   1.000
_cell.length_b   1.000
_cell.length_c   1.000
_cell.angle_alpha   90.00
_cell.angle_beta   90.00
_cell.angle_gamma   90.00
#
_symmetry.space_group_name_H-M   'P 1'
#
loop_
_entity.id
_entity.type
_entity.pdbx_description
1 polymer ?
#
loop_
_entity_poly.entity_id
_entity_poly.type
_entity_poly.pdbx_seq_one_letter_code
_entity_poly.pdbx_strand_id
1 'polypeptide(L)'
;FWRGKNEHAWSIPKGEFDPEGEDSCDCARREFTEELGTALPDNAELVALPIVKASGKHIHPFLVRGDFDPATLVSNTTEIEWPPRSGRRLTIPEVDAAAWFTLEDAVDYLHKGQGPLVRAIAQELAD
;
A
#
# COMPACT_ATOMS: atom_id res chain seq x y z
N PHE A 1 -23.46 -0.03 11.45
CA PHE A 1 -22.65 -1.10 12.07
C PHE A 1 -21.22 -1.21 11.53
N TRP A 2 -20.87 -0.47 10.45
CA TRP A 2 -19.51 -0.42 9.86
C TRP A 2 -18.91 1.00 9.74
N ARG A 3 -19.63 2.06 10.14
CA ARG A 3 -19.07 3.41 10.26
C ARG A 3 -17.97 3.39 11.34
N GLY A 4 -16.73 3.71 10.98
CA GLY A 4 -15.57 3.74 11.86
C GLY A 4 -14.68 2.48 11.91
N LYS A 5 -15.09 1.33 11.36
CA LYS A 5 -14.23 0.12 11.38
C LYS A 5 -13.16 0.08 10.28
N ASN A 6 -13.35 0.88 9.23
CA ASN A 6 -12.43 0.97 8.08
C ASN A 6 -11.76 2.35 7.98
N GLU A 7 -12.12 3.30 8.83
CA GLU A 7 -11.52 4.64 8.80
C GLU A 7 -10.03 4.55 9.12
N HIS A 8 -9.21 5.08 8.21
CA HIS A 8 -7.75 5.05 8.29
C HIS A 8 -7.12 3.65 8.44
N ALA A 9 -7.86 2.59 8.12
CA ALA A 9 -7.39 1.21 8.18
C ALA A 9 -6.72 0.74 6.88
N TRP A 10 -6.86 1.52 5.79
CA TRP A 10 -6.30 1.19 4.48
C TRP A 10 -4.93 1.82 4.27
N SER A 11 -4.12 1.22 3.41
CA SER A 11 -2.82 1.72 3.04
C SER A 11 -2.50 1.37 1.59
N ILE A 12 -1.57 2.10 0.98
CA ILE A 12 -0.96 1.66 -0.28
C ILE A 12 -0.10 0.40 -0.06
N PRO A 13 0.12 -0.41 -1.11
CA PRO A 13 1.08 -1.49 -1.01
C PRO A 13 2.49 -0.94 -0.77
N LYS A 14 3.26 -1.57 0.11
CA LYS A 14 4.57 -1.08 0.56
C LYS A 14 5.33 -2.16 1.35
N GLY A 15 6.65 -2.05 1.32
CA GLY A 15 7.51 -2.73 2.25
C GLY A 15 8.80 -1.98 2.52
N GLU A 16 9.74 -2.67 3.15
CA GLU A 16 11.03 -2.10 3.50
C GLU A 16 12.04 -2.33 2.39
N PHE A 17 12.93 -1.36 2.21
CA PHE A 17 14.08 -1.47 1.31
C PHE A 17 15.34 -0.98 2.03
N ASP A 18 16.48 -1.53 1.61
CA ASP A 18 17.78 -1.03 2.01
C ASP A 18 18.22 0.04 1.00
N PRO A 19 18.32 1.33 1.38
CA PRO A 19 18.69 2.39 0.44
C PRO A 19 20.14 2.26 -0.09
N GLU A 20 20.99 1.42 0.52
CA GLU A 20 22.32 1.13 0.01
C GLU A 20 22.33 0.00 -1.04
N GLY A 21 21.28 -0.82 -1.09
CA GLY A 21 21.23 -2.06 -1.88
C GLY A 21 20.06 -2.19 -2.87
N GLU A 22 18.98 -1.44 -2.70
CA GLU A 22 17.77 -1.51 -3.53
C GLU A 22 17.22 -0.09 -3.81
N ASP A 23 16.86 0.17 -5.07
CA ASP A 23 16.15 1.41 -5.42
C ASP A 23 14.70 1.36 -4.92
N SER A 24 14.19 2.49 -4.41
CA SER A 24 12.83 2.55 -3.87
C SER A 24 11.74 2.22 -4.90
N CYS A 25 11.97 2.46 -6.20
CA CYS A 25 11.05 2.11 -7.28
C CYS A 25 11.04 0.59 -7.51
N ASP A 26 12.21 -0.05 -7.46
CA ASP A 26 12.34 -1.51 -7.59
C ASP A 26 11.64 -2.20 -6.41
N CYS A 27 11.83 -1.71 -5.19
CA CYS A 27 11.09 -2.15 -4.01
C CYS A 27 9.56 -1.97 -4.23
N ALA A 28 9.10 -0.80 -4.66
CA ALA A 28 7.67 -0.56 -4.89
C ALA A 28 7.05 -1.56 -5.90
N ARG A 29 7.79 -1.94 -6.96
CA ARG A 29 7.34 -2.96 -7.92
C ARG A 29 7.30 -4.36 -7.32
N ARG A 30 8.32 -4.73 -6.55
CA ARG A 30 8.39 -6.00 -5.84
C ARG A 30 7.22 -6.13 -4.86
N GLU A 31 7.01 -5.13 -4.02
CA GLU A 31 5.95 -5.08 -3.01
C GLU A 31 4.56 -5.08 -3.64
N PHE A 32 4.34 -4.33 -4.73
CA PHE A 32 3.08 -4.41 -5.48
C PHE A 32 2.79 -5.85 -5.93
N THR A 33 3.81 -6.58 -6.38
CA THR A 33 3.66 -7.98 -6.80
C THR A 33 3.43 -8.91 -5.62
N GLU A 34 4.19 -8.74 -4.53
CA GLU A 34 4.10 -9.60 -3.34
C GLU A 34 2.79 -9.41 -2.58
N GLU A 35 2.33 -8.17 -2.39
CA GLU A 35 1.12 -7.88 -1.63
C GLU A 35 -0.16 -7.99 -2.47
N LEU A 36 -0.11 -7.73 -3.78
CA LEU A 36 -1.30 -7.79 -4.65
C LEU A 36 -1.39 -9.04 -5.54
N GLY A 37 -0.30 -9.79 -5.68
CA GLY A 37 -0.25 -11.03 -6.46
C GLY A 37 -0.19 -10.82 -7.98
N THR A 38 -0.04 -9.57 -8.45
CA THR A 38 0.06 -9.23 -9.88
C THR A 38 1.21 -8.26 -10.09
N ALA A 39 2.05 -8.52 -11.10
CA ALA A 39 3.15 -7.64 -11.44
C ALA A 39 2.69 -6.45 -12.30
N LEU A 40 3.28 -5.28 -12.06
CA LEU A 40 3.17 -4.15 -12.98
C LEU A 40 3.89 -4.47 -14.29
N PRO A 41 3.37 -4.03 -15.45
CA PRO A 41 4.09 -4.14 -16.72
C PRO A 41 5.51 -3.56 -16.62
N ASP A 42 6.48 -4.16 -17.30
CA ASP A 42 7.88 -3.71 -17.28
C ASP A 42 8.03 -2.26 -17.77
N ASN A 43 7.16 -1.84 -18.70
CA ASN A 43 7.11 -0.49 -19.26
C ASN A 43 6.20 0.48 -18.48
N ALA A 44 5.64 0.06 -17.33
CA ALA A 44 4.82 0.95 -16.52
C ALA A 44 5.69 2.08 -15.94
N GLU A 45 5.26 3.31 -16.18
CA GLU A 45 5.93 4.51 -15.70
C GLU A 45 5.45 4.85 -14.28
N LEU A 46 6.38 4.80 -13.33
CA LEU A 46 6.13 5.14 -11.93
C LEU A 46 6.57 6.59 -11.71
N VAL A 47 5.62 7.44 -11.33
CA VAL A 47 5.85 8.84 -10.98
C VAL A 47 6.07 8.93 -9.48
N ALA A 48 7.25 9.39 -9.06
CA ALA A 48 7.53 9.59 -7.64
C ALA A 48 6.64 10.70 -7.06
N LEU A 49 5.99 10.43 -5.94
CA LEU A 49 5.22 11.42 -5.19
C LEU A 49 6.03 11.94 -4.00
N PRO A 50 5.65 13.07 -3.37
CA PRO A 50 6.32 13.57 -2.18
C PRO A 50 6.39 12.54 -1.05
N ILE A 51 7.56 12.40 -0.43
CA ILE A 51 7.78 11.53 0.73
C ILE A 51 6.86 11.95 1.87
N VAL A 52 6.19 10.97 2.48
CA VAL A 52 5.32 11.19 3.65
C VAL A 52 5.82 10.43 4.87
N LYS A 53 5.40 10.86 6.06
CA LYS A 53 5.72 10.17 7.31
C LYS A 53 4.48 9.47 7.86
N ALA A 54 4.55 8.16 8.01
CA ALA A 54 3.48 7.35 8.58
C ALA A 54 4.07 6.32 9.56
N SER A 55 3.41 6.14 10.71
CA SER A 55 3.84 5.18 11.75
C SER A 55 5.32 5.32 12.14
N GLY A 56 5.84 6.55 12.13
CA GLY A 56 7.23 6.85 12.46
C GLY A 56 8.24 6.67 11.32
N LYS A 57 7.85 6.09 10.18
CA LYS A 57 8.71 5.80 9.02
C LYS A 57 8.51 6.80 7.89
N HIS A 58 9.53 7.01 7.07
CA HIS A 58 9.41 7.69 5.78
C HIS A 58 8.90 6.70 4.73
N ILE A 59 7.94 7.13 3.93
CA ILE A 59 7.39 6.36 2.82
C ILE A 59 7.80 7.07 1.54
N HIS A 60 8.32 6.30 0.59
CA HIS A 60 8.71 6.72 -0.76
C HIS A 60 7.64 6.25 -1.75
N PRO A 61 6.56 7.03 -1.93
CA PRO A 61 5.41 6.63 -2.75
C PRO A 61 5.65 6.82 -4.25
N PHE A 62 5.03 5.95 -5.03
CA PHE A 62 4.95 6.08 -6.49
C PHE A 62 3.50 6.00 -6.96
N LEU A 63 3.17 6.80 -7.97
CA LEU A 63 1.92 6.76 -8.71
C LEU A 63 2.15 6.03 -10.03
N VAL A 64 1.26 5.12 -10.38
CA VAL A 64 1.29 4.41 -11.66
C VAL A 64 -0.12 4.38 -12.26
N ARG A 65 -0.21 4.55 -13.57
CA ARG A 65 -1.46 4.32 -14.30
C ARG A 65 -1.58 2.84 -14.62
N GLY A 66 -2.69 2.23 -14.23
CA GLY A 66 -2.95 0.82 -14.47
C GLY A 66 -4.37 0.46 -14.11
N ASP A 67 -4.77 -0.74 -14.53
CA ASP A 67 -5.99 -1.39 -14.07
C ASP A 67 -5.58 -2.55 -13.17
N PHE A 68 -6.36 -2.78 -12.11
CA PHE A 68 -6.17 -3.88 -11.17
C PHE A 68 -7.55 -4.37 -10.76
N ASP A 69 -7.80 -5.66 -10.92
CA ASP A 69 -9.03 -6.27 -10.43
C ASP A 69 -8.82 -6.72 -8.98
N PRO A 70 -9.49 -6.11 -7.98
CA PRO A 70 -9.33 -6.53 -6.59
C PRO A 70 -9.74 -7.98 -6.34
N ALA A 71 -10.54 -8.59 -7.22
CA ALA A 71 -10.90 -10.00 -7.13
C ALA A 71 -9.73 -10.96 -7.44
N THR A 72 -8.65 -10.47 -8.06
CA THR A 72 -7.44 -11.25 -8.35
C THR A 72 -6.36 -11.13 -7.26
N LEU A 73 -6.66 -10.46 -6.14
CA LEU A 73 -5.73 -10.30 -5.02
C LEU A 73 -5.22 -11.65 -4.50
N VAL A 74 -3.90 -11.84 -4.55
CA VAL A 74 -3.20 -12.95 -3.91
C VAL A 74 -1.97 -12.41 -3.19
N SER A 75 -2.12 -12.03 -1.93
CA SER A 75 -1.01 -11.55 -1.10
C SER A 75 -0.08 -12.69 -0.67
N ASN A 76 1.19 -12.35 -0.50
CA ASN A 76 2.14 -13.07 0.36
C ASN A 76 1.57 -13.27 1.78
N THR A 77 2.24 -14.08 2.58
CA THR A 77 1.81 -14.40 3.94
C THR A 77 2.80 -13.94 4.98
N THR A 78 2.29 -13.51 6.12
CA THR A 78 3.07 -13.15 7.31
C THR A 78 2.69 -14.00 8.51
N GLU A 79 3.60 -14.13 9.48
CA GLU A 79 3.37 -14.85 10.72
C GLU A 79 3.07 -13.91 11.87
N ILE A 80 1.87 -14.01 12.43
CA ILE A 80 1.46 -13.28 13.62
C ILE A 80 1.38 -14.20 14.84
N GLU A 81 1.55 -13.64 16.03
CA GLU A 81 1.25 -14.35 17.26
C GLU A 81 -0.22 -14.14 17.65
N TRP A 82 -0.98 -15.23 17.78
CA TRP A 82 -2.40 -15.14 18.12
C TRP A 82 -2.90 -16.32 18.97
N PRO A 83 -3.59 -16.07 20.11
CA PRO A 83 -3.85 -14.77 20.73
C PRO A 83 -2.56 -14.06 21.19
N PRO A 84 -2.57 -12.74 21.41
CA PRO A 84 -1.37 -12.00 21.81
C PRO A 84 -0.74 -12.57 23.10
N ARG A 85 0.59 -12.72 23.12
CA ARG A 85 1.39 -13.26 24.24
C ARG A 85 1.14 -14.74 24.56
N SER A 86 0.57 -15.51 23.63
CA SER A 86 0.35 -16.96 23.79
C SER A 86 1.51 -17.83 23.33
N GLY A 87 2.48 -17.28 22.60
CA GLY A 87 3.55 -18.01 21.91
C GLY A 87 3.08 -18.83 20.70
N ARG A 88 1.77 -18.83 20.38
CA ARG A 88 1.21 -19.54 19.22
C ARG A 88 1.32 -18.65 17.97
N ARG A 89 1.88 -19.20 16.89
CA ARG A 89 2.01 -18.54 15.59
C ARG A 89 0.90 -18.97 14.64
N LEU A 90 0.41 -18.01 13.86
CA LEU A 90 -0.53 -18.21 12.76
C LEU A 90 0.02 -17.53 11.52
N THR A 91 -0.03 -18.23 10.39
CA THR A 91 0.26 -17.66 9.07
C THR A 91 -1.03 -17.11 8.48
N ILE A 92 -1.02 -15.84 8.09
CA ILE A 92 -2.14 -15.13 7.45
C ILE A 92 -1.64 -14.38 6.21
N PRO A 93 -2.51 -14.03 5.24
CA PRO A 93 -2.17 -13.05 4.21
C PRO A 93 -1.73 -11.73 4.85
N GLU A 94 -0.75 -11.06 4.26
CA GLU A 94 -0.34 -9.71 4.69
C GLU A 94 -1.43 -8.68 4.35
N VAL A 95 -1.98 -8.78 3.13
CA VAL A 95 -3.15 -8.03 2.68
C VAL A 95 -4.34 -8.96 2.56
N ASP A 96 -5.42 -8.63 3.27
CA ASP A 96 -6.67 -9.40 3.29
C ASP A 96 -7.73 -8.86 2.33
N ALA A 97 -7.61 -7.59 1.92
CA ALA A 97 -8.51 -6.94 0.97
C ALA A 97 -7.81 -5.82 0.19
N ALA A 98 -8.21 -5.66 -1.07
CA ALA A 98 -7.86 -4.53 -1.93
C ALA A 98 -9.15 -3.89 -2.46
N ALA A 99 -9.12 -2.58 -2.73
CA ALA A 99 -10.25 -1.86 -3.30
C ALA A 99 -9.78 -0.57 -3.97
N TRP A 100 -10.54 -0.16 -4.99
CA TRP A 100 -10.43 1.17 -5.57
C TRP A 100 -11.28 2.15 -4.78
N PHE A 101 -10.73 3.34 -4.55
CA PHE A 101 -11.42 4.46 -3.93
C PHE A 101 -11.35 5.67 -4.84
N THR A 102 -12.40 6.49 -4.81
CA THR A 102 -12.28 7.84 -5.37
C THR A 102 -11.28 8.64 -4.53
N LEU A 103 -10.66 9.68 -5.11
CA LEU A 103 -9.77 10.56 -4.33
C LEU A 103 -10.50 11.22 -3.15
N GLU A 104 -11.79 11.51 -3.31
CA GLU A 104 -12.62 12.06 -2.22
C GLU A 104 -12.76 11.07 -1.07
N ASP A 105 -13.13 9.82 -1.37
CA ASP A 105 -13.31 8.78 -0.35
C ASP A 105 -11.97 8.36 0.30
N ALA A 106 -10.88 8.33 -0.47
CA ALA A 106 -9.60 7.83 -0.02
C ALA A 106 -9.08 8.56 1.23
N VAL A 107 -9.43 9.83 1.43
CA VAL A 107 -9.03 10.62 2.61
C VAL A 107 -9.50 10.00 3.92
N ASP A 108 -10.71 9.42 3.93
CA ASP A 108 -11.34 8.87 5.13
C ASP A 108 -10.88 7.43 5.41
N TYR A 109 -10.51 6.67 4.36
CA TYR A 109 -10.10 5.27 4.48
C TYR A 109 -8.59 5.08 4.63
N LEU A 110 -7.79 5.93 4.00
CA LEU A 110 -6.34 5.81 3.98
C LEU A 110 -5.74 6.19 5.33
N HIS A 111 -4.68 5.47 5.72
CA HIS A 111 -3.93 5.74 6.94
C HIS A 111 -3.58 7.24 7.03
N LYS A 112 -3.82 7.86 8.19
CA LYS A 112 -3.71 9.32 8.37
C LYS A 112 -2.38 9.92 7.88
N GLY A 113 -1.28 9.22 8.15
CA GLY A 113 0.06 9.66 7.70
C GLY A 113 0.29 9.61 6.19
N GLN A 114 -0.56 8.88 5.46
CA GLN A 114 -0.57 8.78 4.00
C GLN A 114 -1.62 9.68 3.35
N GLY A 115 -2.51 10.31 4.12
CA GLY A 115 -3.50 11.27 3.61
C GLY A 115 -2.93 12.36 2.67
N PRO A 116 -1.72 12.92 2.90
CA PRO A 116 -1.13 13.88 1.96
C PRO A 116 -0.94 13.35 0.53
N LEU A 117 -0.85 12.02 0.34
CA LEU A 117 -0.72 11.41 -0.98
C LEU A 117 -1.94 11.66 -1.87
N VAL A 118 -3.15 11.70 -1.30
CA VAL A 118 -4.37 11.97 -2.07
C VAL A 118 -4.27 13.32 -2.77
N ARG A 119 -3.77 14.34 -2.06
CA ARG A 119 -3.57 15.67 -2.64
C ARG A 119 -2.49 15.65 -3.72
N ALA A 120 -1.37 14.96 -3.47
CA ALA A 120 -0.29 14.86 -4.45
C ALA A 120 -0.77 14.19 -5.74
N ILE A 121 -1.52 13.09 -5.63
CA ILE A 121 -2.11 12.39 -6.78
C ILE A 121 -3.08 13.33 -7.52
N ALA A 122 -3.94 14.07 -6.81
CA ALA A 122 -4.86 14.99 -7.44
C ALA A 122 -4.15 16.10 -8.24
N GLN A 123 -2.97 16.54 -7.79
CA GLN A 123 -2.13 17.51 -8.49
C GLN A 123 -1.53 16.90 -9.76
N GLU A 124 -0.91 15.72 -9.66
CA GLU A 124 -0.31 15.04 -10.81
C GLU A 124 -1.33 14.59 -11.89
N LEU A 125 -2.61 14.46 -11.52
CA LEU A 125 -3.68 14.14 -12.48
C LEU A 125 -4.31 15.38 -13.13
N ALA A 126 -4.05 16.57 -12.60
CA ALA A 126 -4.56 17.83 -13.17
C ALA A 126 -3.63 18.40 -14.25
N ASP A 127 -2.36 17.96 -14.27
CA ASP A 127 -1.33 18.31 -15.25
C ASP A 127 -1.30 17.31 -16.44
#